data_AF-A0A2X0VCD3-F1
#
_entry.id   AF-A0A2X0VCD3-F1
#
_cell.length_a   1.000
_cell.length_b   1.000
_cell.length_c   1.000
_cell.angle_alpha   90.00
_cell.angle_beta   90.00
_cell.angle_gamma   90.00
#
_symmetry.space_group_name_H-M   'P 1'
#
loop_
_entity.id
_entity.type
_entity.pdbx_description
1 polymer ?
#
loop_
_entity_poly.entity_id
_entity_poly.type
_entity_poly.pdbx_seq_one_letter_code
_entity_poly.pdbx_strand_id
1 'polypeptide(L)' 'MYAWIFRHLPGPTWFKVIESLALIGAVVAALFTWVYPWVQTYLELGEASVG' A
#
# COMPACT_ATOMS: atom_id res chain seq x y z
N MET A 1 17.20 -26.46 -2.50
CA MET A 1 15.82 -26.35 -1.99
C MET A 1 15.33 -24.93 -1.68
N TYR A 2 16.12 -23.86 -1.82
CA TYR A 2 15.59 -22.47 -1.84
C TYR A 2 15.46 -21.88 -3.25
N ALA A 3 16.03 -22.55 -4.27
CA ALA A 3 16.10 -22.06 -5.65
C ALA A 3 14.75 -22.07 -6.41
N TRP A 4 13.72 -22.75 -5.90
CA TRP A 4 12.42 -22.83 -6.58
C TRP A 4 11.59 -21.54 -6.42
N ILE A 5 11.66 -20.91 -5.24
CA ILE A 5 10.99 -19.62 -4.94
C ILE A 5 11.63 -18.46 -5.71
N PHE A 6 12.95 -18.46 -5.89
CA PHE A 6 13.62 -17.41 -6.68
C PHE A 6 13.35 -17.52 -8.20
N ARG A 7 12.80 -18.63 -8.69
CA ARG A 7 12.48 -18.86 -10.11
C ARG A 7 11.07 -18.44 -10.53
N HIS A 8 10.14 -18.24 -9.60
CA HIS A 8 8.75 -17.89 -9.92
C HIS A 8 8.49 -16.40 -10.12
N LEU A 9 9.41 -15.56 -9.65
CA LEU A 9 9.32 -14.11 -9.82
C LEU A 9 10.32 -13.72 -10.92
N PRO A 10 9.86 -13.21 -12.09
CA PRO A 10 10.72 -12.85 -13.20
C PRO A 10 11.57 -11.64 -12.81
N GLY A 11 12.89 -11.82 -12.85
CA GLY A 11 13.85 -10.73 -12.64
C GLY A 11 14.73 -10.90 -11.40
N PRO A 12 15.86 -10.17 -11.36
CA PRO A 12 16.82 -10.18 -10.26
C PRO A 12 16.19 -9.74 -8.94
N THR A 13 16.75 -10.16 -7.80
CA THR A 13 16.19 -9.94 -6.46
C THR A 13 15.81 -8.49 -6.17
N TRP A 14 16.55 -7.51 -6.71
CA TRP A 14 16.25 -6.09 -6.57
C TRP A 14 14.94 -5.67 -7.26
N PHE A 15 14.59 -6.28 -8.39
CA PHE A 15 13.35 -5.98 -9.13
C PHE A 15 12.13 -6.41 -8.32
N LYS A 16 12.20 -7.56 -7.66
CA LYS A 16 11.14 -8.08 -6.78
C LYS A 16 10.89 -7.17 -5.59
N VAL A 17 11.96 -6.57 -5.04
CA VAL A 17 11.86 -5.61 -3.94
C VAL A 17 11.16 -4.33 -4.41
N ILE A 18 11.53 -3.82 -5.59
CA ILE A 18 10.88 -2.64 -6.18
C ILE A 18 9.40 -2.90 -6.48
N GLU A 19 9.08 -4.05 -7.09
CA GLU A 19 7.70 -4.43 -7.39
C GLU A 19 6.87 -4.57 -6.11
N SER A 20 7.41 -5.22 -5.08
CA SER A 20 6.75 -5.34 -3.77
C SER A 20 6.52 -3.98 -3.11
N LEU A 21 7.51 -3.08 -3.17
CA LEU A 21 7.39 -1.71 -2.67
C LEU A 21 6.33 -0.92 -3.46
N ALA A 22 6.29 -1.08 -4.78
CA ALA A 22 5.29 -0.44 -5.63
C ALA A 22 3.86 -0.93 -5.31
N LEU A 23 3.68 -2.24 -5.08
CA LEU A 23 2.39 -2.80 -4.67
C LEU A 23 1.96 -2.28 -3.30
N ILE A 24 2.87 -2.24 -2.32
CA ILE A 24 2.58 -1.66 -1.00
C ILE A 24 2.22 -0.17 -1.14
N GLY A 25 2.99 0.59 -1.91
CA GLY A 25 2.70 2.00 -2.18
C GLY A 25 1.35 2.21 -2.86
N ALA A 26 0.99 1.36 -3.81
CA ALA A 26 -0.31 1.40 -4.48
C ALA A 26 -1.46 1.10 -3.51
N VAL A 27 -1.31 0.12 -2.62
CA VAL A 27 -2.30 -0.19 -1.58
C VAL A 27 -2.46 0.98 -0.62
N VAL A 28 -1.36 1.56 -0.15
CA VAL A 28 -1.40 2.75 0.72
C VAL A 28 -2.10 3.91 0.01
N ALA A 29 -1.74 4.20 -1.24
CA ALA A 29 -2.37 5.25 -2.04
C ALA A 29 -3.88 5.01 -2.24
N ALA A 30 -4.28 3.77 -2.51
CA ALA A 30 -5.68 3.36 -2.62
C ALA A 30 -6.45 3.57 -1.30
N LEU A 31 -5.85 3.18 -0.18
CA LEU A 31 -6.43 3.40 1.15
C LEU A 31 -6.60 4.89 1.44
N PHE A 32 -5.60 5.72 1.16
CA PHE A 32 -5.69 7.17 1.37
C PHE A 32 -6.66 7.87 0.40
N THR A 33 -6.81 7.36 -0.82
CA THR A 33 -7.67 7.98 -1.83
C THR A 33 -9.13 7.59 -1.64
N TRP A 34 -9.41 6.34 -1.28
CA TRP A 34 -10.78 5.81 -1.23
C TRP A 34 -11.26 5.46 0.19
N VAL A 35 -10.41 4.87 1.02
CA VAL A 35 -10.83 4.43 2.37
C VAL A 35 -10.81 5.60 3.36
N TYR A 36 -9.79 6.45 3.31
CA TYR A 36 -9.71 7.63 4.17
C TYR A 36 -10.94 8.54 4.09
N PRO A 37 -11.46 8.98 2.92
CA PRO A 37 -12.66 9.82 2.88
C PRO A 37 -13.90 9.12 3.44
N TRP A 38 -14.02 7.81 3.23
CA TRP A 38 -15.07 7.01 3.87
C TRP A 38 -14.91 7.05 5.39
N VAL A 39 -13.72 6.74 5.92
CA VAL A 39 -13.41 6.76 7.36
C VAL A 39 -13.62 8.13 7.99
N GLN A 40 -13.23 9.22 7.32
CA GLN A 40 -13.43 10.59 7.81
C GLN A 40 -14.91 10.90 8.07
N THR A 41 -15.82 10.29 7.30
CA THR A 41 -17.27 10.45 7.49
C THR A 41 -17.77 9.78 8.76
N TYR A 42 -17.17 8.65 9.19
CA TYR A 42 -17.59 7.92 10.40
C TYR A 42 -16.89 8.39 11.67
N LEU A 43 -15.64 8.83 11.54
CA LEU A 43 -14.82 9.24 12.68
C LEU A 43 -14.86 10.76 12.92
N GLU A 44 -15.65 11.50 12.13
CA GLU A 44 -15.81 12.97 12.20
C GLU A 44 -14.47 13.73 12.26
N LEU A 45 -13.38 13.14 11.71
CA LEU A 45 -12.01 13.68 11.77
C LEU A 45 -11.82 15.01 11.03
N GLY A 46 -12.86 15.49 10.33
CA GLY A 46 -12.88 16.79 9.66
C GLY A 46 -13.26 17.94 10.58
N GLU A 47 -13.93 17.67 11.71
CA GLU A 47 -14.33 18.67 12.70
C GLU A 47 -13.19 18.86 13.72
N ALA A 48 -12.01 19.29 13.27
CA ALA A 48 -11.11 19.98 14.19
C ALA A 48 -11.80 21.30 14.53
N SER A 49 -12.67 21.30 15.55
CA SER A 49 -13.35 22.52 16.01
C SER A 49 -12.26 23.48 16.49
N VAL A 50 -11.86 24.40 15.61
CA VAL A 50 -11.10 25.59 16.00
C VAL A 50 -12.12 26.47 16.72
N GLY A 51 -12.25 26.22 18.02
CA GLY A 51 -12.94 27.08 18.98
C GLY A 51 -11.97 28.09 19.59
#